data_AF-A0A109KW10-F1
#
_entry.id   AF-A0A109KW10-F1
#
_cell.length_a   1.000
_cell.length_b   1.000
_cell.length_c   1.000
_cell.angle_alpha   90.00
_cell.angle_beta   90.00
_cell.angle_gamma   90.00
#
_symmetry.space_group_name_H-M   'P 1'
#
loop_
_entity.id
_entity.type
_entity.pdbx_description
1 polymer ?
#
loop_
_entity_poly.entity_id
_entity_poly.type
_entity_poly.pdbx_seq_one_letter_code
_entity_poly.pdbx_strand_id
1 'polypeptide(L)'
;MLLVLLSVTTTVRAADCRINGGAWKYVGDGGILNLEVPVNVSLGSDSTRILLEGAWLECRFTPSHAHPTRIDFWGTSAQAGNPWVPGPKFNNQGTGLRINGAFYNTPVPFNIRIATMPNNFVAYPIYVTPYILLRNDPSNPISVVIGDILGALNLHQTNNYSFGSTRLVLTYKAANNFGISPSTCTINNNNPIEINFGNVQQRAIGTDPLTTSVRANRRLTYSCPNGGINTDITITYKGISTSFDDRLLVMSNPNVGTALVRAGSAVKVNGSFRTRITNSMGGDDVTFSLVRRAGDFPAAGAISGSGVLVMGVP
;
A
#
# COMPACT_ATOMS: atom_id res chain seq x y z
N MET A 1 26.26 60.54 27.97
CA MET A 1 25.20 59.70 28.57
C MET A 1 24.45 59.02 27.43
N LEU A 2 24.27 57.71 27.54
CA LEU A 2 24.09 56.72 26.47
C LEU A 2 22.73 56.81 25.76
N LEU A 3 22.71 56.77 24.42
CA LEU A 3 21.50 56.67 23.61
C LEU A 3 21.12 55.18 23.49
N VAL A 4 20.03 54.76 24.14
CA VAL A 4 19.51 53.38 24.07
C VAL A 4 18.70 53.23 22.79
N LEU A 5 19.28 52.56 21.77
CA LEU A 5 18.53 52.04 20.64
C LEU A 5 17.74 50.81 21.08
N LEU A 6 16.43 50.96 21.26
CA LEU A 6 15.48 49.86 21.31
C LEU A 6 15.35 49.27 19.89
N SER A 7 16.08 48.20 19.62
CA SER A 7 15.87 47.37 18.44
C SER A 7 14.55 46.62 18.57
N VAL A 8 13.50 47.13 17.91
CA VAL A 8 12.26 46.39 17.70
C VAL A 8 12.58 45.24 16.75
N THR A 9 12.68 44.02 17.26
CA THR A 9 12.73 42.82 16.43
C THR A 9 11.37 42.65 15.77
N THR A 10 11.23 43.09 14.53
CA THR A 10 10.04 42.80 13.73
C THR A 10 9.99 41.30 13.52
N THR A 11 9.09 40.60 14.21
CA THR A 11 8.78 39.21 13.93
C THR A 11 8.31 39.12 12.47
N VAL A 12 9.17 38.58 11.61
CA VAL A 12 8.87 38.35 10.21
C VAL A 12 7.76 37.29 10.16
N ARG A 13 6.57 37.70 9.71
CA ARG A 13 5.39 36.85 9.58
C ARG A 13 5.52 36.03 8.30
N ALA A 14 5.37 34.70 8.34
CA ALA A 14 5.75 33.83 7.21
C ALA A 14 4.61 33.03 6.55
N ALA A 15 3.59 32.57 7.27
CA ALA A 15 2.30 32.08 6.73
C ALA A 15 1.41 31.54 7.87
N ASP A 16 0.10 31.50 7.69
CA ASP A 16 -0.81 30.69 8.51
C ASP A 16 -1.34 29.52 7.69
N CYS A 17 -1.39 28.32 8.25
CA CYS A 17 -2.00 27.15 7.61
C CYS A 17 -3.01 26.46 8.52
N ARG A 18 -4.03 25.82 7.92
CA ARG A 18 -5.01 24.98 8.63
C ARG A 18 -5.37 23.76 7.79
N ILE A 19 -5.90 22.74 8.46
CA ILE A 19 -6.35 21.50 7.84
C ILE A 19 -7.82 21.30 8.15
N ASN A 20 -8.60 20.89 7.15
CA ASN A 20 -9.99 20.47 7.28
C ASN A 20 -10.86 21.49 8.02
N GLY A 21 -10.65 22.79 7.74
CA GLY A 21 -11.39 23.89 8.37
C GLY A 21 -11.06 24.16 9.84
N GLY A 22 -10.02 23.51 10.40
CA GLY A 22 -9.60 23.71 11.78
C GLY A 22 -8.98 25.08 12.08
N ALA A 23 -8.41 25.22 13.28
CA ALA A 23 -7.76 26.45 13.70
C ALA A 23 -6.53 26.79 12.83
N TRP A 24 -6.33 28.07 12.56
CA TRP A 24 -5.12 28.59 11.92
C TRP A 24 -3.91 28.35 12.82
N LYS A 25 -2.87 27.74 12.26
CA LYS A 25 -1.57 27.56 12.88
C LYS A 25 -0.57 28.48 12.20
N TYR A 26 0.00 29.37 13.00
CA TYR A 26 1.05 30.27 12.56
C TYR A 26 2.32 29.48 12.26
N VAL A 27 3.00 29.86 11.18
CA VAL A 27 4.35 29.44 10.87
C VAL A 27 5.21 30.68 10.74
N GLY A 28 6.20 30.77 11.62
CA GLY A 28 7.15 31.87 11.62
C GLY A 28 8.26 31.65 10.60
N ASP A 29 8.93 32.74 10.24
CA ASP A 29 10.08 32.70 9.35
C ASP A 29 11.19 31.79 9.91
N GLY A 30 11.79 30.96 9.05
CA GLY A 30 12.74 29.92 9.43
C GLY A 30 12.10 28.71 10.14
N GLY A 31 10.77 28.71 10.32
CA GLY A 31 10.05 27.69 11.06
C GLY A 31 9.78 26.42 10.25
N ILE A 32 9.46 25.35 10.98
CA ILE A 32 8.93 24.10 10.43
C ILE A 32 7.55 23.86 11.04
N LEU A 33 6.51 23.85 10.22
CA LEU A 33 5.19 23.41 10.64
C LEU A 33 5.07 21.90 10.40
N ASN A 34 4.91 21.13 11.47
CA ASN A 34 4.63 19.70 11.40
C ASN A 34 3.14 19.48 11.68
N LEU A 35 2.44 18.83 10.76
CA LEU A 35 1.03 18.50 10.88
C LEU A 35 0.83 17.03 10.60
N GLU A 36 -0.15 16.44 11.29
CA GLU A 36 -0.66 15.11 10.97
C GLU A 36 -2.10 15.25 10.47
N VAL A 37 -2.44 14.52 9.41
CA VAL A 37 -3.77 14.56 8.80
C VAL A 37 -4.31 13.17 8.53
N PRO A 38 -5.55 12.87 8.96
CA PRO A 38 -6.24 11.65 8.55
C PRO A 38 -6.64 11.75 7.06
N VAL A 39 -6.38 10.70 6.30
CA VAL A 39 -6.79 10.57 4.91
C VAL A 39 -7.44 9.21 4.64
N ASN A 40 -8.42 9.22 3.74
CA ASN A 40 -9.00 8.02 3.19
C ASN A 40 -8.13 7.48 2.06
N VAL A 41 -7.86 6.19 2.13
CA VAL A 41 -7.19 5.41 1.08
C VAL A 41 -8.27 4.79 0.20
N SER A 42 -8.23 5.10 -1.09
CA SER A 42 -9.22 4.62 -2.05
C SER A 42 -8.61 4.37 -3.43
N LEU A 43 -9.29 3.58 -4.25
CA LEU A 43 -8.92 3.37 -5.64
C LEU A 43 -9.36 4.59 -6.47
N GLY A 44 -8.43 5.16 -7.24
CA GLY A 44 -8.72 6.24 -8.18
C GLY A 44 -9.63 5.77 -9.32
N SER A 45 -10.34 6.71 -9.94
CA SER A 45 -11.33 6.42 -10.99
C SER A 45 -10.75 5.71 -12.22
N ASP A 46 -9.45 5.90 -12.48
CA ASP A 46 -8.75 5.25 -13.59
C ASP A 46 -8.28 3.81 -13.28
N SER A 47 -8.46 3.34 -12.04
CA SER A 47 -7.99 2.03 -11.54
C SER A 47 -6.49 1.77 -11.71
N THR A 48 -5.68 2.81 -11.95
CA THR A 48 -4.21 2.71 -12.05
C THR A 48 -3.51 3.24 -10.80
N ARG A 49 -4.25 3.92 -9.92
CA ARG A 49 -3.71 4.62 -8.76
C ARG A 49 -4.56 4.39 -7.52
N ILE A 50 -3.91 4.22 -6.38
CA ILE A 50 -4.53 4.37 -5.06
C ILE A 50 -4.29 5.83 -4.64
N LEU A 51 -5.34 6.54 -4.29
CA LEU A 51 -5.29 7.95 -3.88
C LEU A 51 -5.37 8.08 -2.35
N LEU A 52 -4.61 9.02 -1.81
CA LEU A 52 -4.60 9.38 -0.39
C LEU A 52 -5.34 10.72 -0.21
N GLU A 53 -6.67 10.67 -0.08
CA GLU A 53 -7.56 11.83 -0.16
C GLU A 53 -8.21 12.19 1.19
N GLY A 54 -8.73 13.41 1.32
CA GLY A 54 -9.42 13.87 2.53
C GLY A 54 -8.62 14.84 3.39
N ALA A 55 -7.41 15.19 2.98
CA ALA A 55 -6.65 16.32 3.53
C ALA A 55 -6.98 17.60 2.74
N TRP A 56 -7.76 18.51 3.34
CA TRP A 56 -7.98 19.86 2.83
C TRP A 56 -7.04 20.83 3.53
N LEU A 57 -5.87 21.07 2.94
CA LEU A 57 -4.90 22.02 3.44
C LEU A 57 -5.16 23.40 2.82
N GLU A 58 -5.30 24.40 3.67
CA GLU A 58 -5.38 25.81 3.29
C GLU A 58 -4.28 26.58 3.97
N CYS A 59 -3.64 27.47 3.24
CA CYS A 59 -2.69 28.41 3.80
C CYS A 59 -3.04 29.82 3.33
N ARG A 60 -2.61 30.82 4.09
CA ARG A 60 -2.74 32.23 3.75
C ARG A 60 -1.49 32.97 4.18
N PHE A 61 -1.28 34.11 3.56
CA PHE A 61 -0.36 35.11 4.10
C PHE A 61 -0.83 35.51 5.49
N THR A 62 0.08 35.53 6.48
CA THR A 62 -0.30 35.95 7.85
C THR A 62 -0.73 37.43 7.81
N PRO A 63 -2.00 37.74 8.12
CA PRO A 63 -2.57 39.09 8.06
C PRO A 63 -1.65 40.24 8.48
N SER A 64 -1.42 41.22 7.60
CA SER A 64 -0.66 42.43 7.96
C SER A 64 -1.11 43.66 7.16
N HIS A 65 -1.62 44.70 7.82
CA HIS A 65 -2.06 45.91 7.13
C HIS A 65 -0.91 46.77 6.59
N ALA A 66 0.31 46.61 7.13
CA ALA A 66 1.42 47.51 6.83
C ALA A 66 2.08 47.26 5.45
N HIS A 67 1.85 46.09 4.84
CA HIS A 67 2.64 45.64 3.68
C HIS A 67 1.80 44.89 2.62
N PRO A 68 0.92 45.59 1.89
CA PRO A 68 -0.04 44.94 0.97
C PRO A 68 0.60 44.28 -0.26
N THR A 69 1.85 44.64 -0.60
CA THR A 69 2.57 44.09 -1.77
C THR A 69 3.34 42.79 -1.48
N ARG A 70 3.30 42.31 -0.24
CA ARG A 70 3.98 41.07 0.16
C ARG A 70 3.19 39.84 -0.29
N ILE A 71 3.93 38.86 -0.78
CA ILE A 71 3.38 37.64 -1.35
C ILE A 71 4.20 36.46 -0.85
N ASP A 72 3.50 35.43 -0.38
CA ASP A 72 4.07 34.12 -0.07
C ASP A 72 3.84 33.14 -1.20
N PHE A 73 4.76 32.19 -1.31
CA PHE A 73 4.85 31.26 -2.42
C PHE A 73 5.09 29.86 -1.89
N TRP A 74 4.17 28.94 -2.15
CA TRP A 74 4.30 27.55 -1.73
C TRP A 74 4.65 26.66 -2.92
N GLY A 75 5.64 25.79 -2.74
CA GLY A 75 6.08 24.88 -3.80
C GLY A 75 6.95 23.73 -3.31
N THR A 76 7.37 22.91 -4.25
CA THR A 76 8.37 21.86 -4.01
C THR A 76 9.78 22.45 -4.05
N SER A 77 10.67 22.03 -3.16
CA SER A 77 12.05 22.52 -3.12
C SER A 77 12.96 21.52 -2.43
N ALA A 78 14.19 21.39 -2.91
CA ALA A 78 15.21 20.55 -2.28
C ALA A 78 15.50 21.00 -0.83
N GLN A 79 15.28 22.28 -0.51
CA GLN A 79 15.45 22.83 0.84
C GLN A 79 14.43 22.26 1.84
N ALA A 80 13.25 21.82 1.36
CA ALA A 80 12.28 21.09 2.18
C ALA A 80 12.50 19.56 2.16
N GLY A 81 13.48 19.06 1.41
CA GLY A 81 13.69 17.64 1.17
C GLY A 81 12.84 17.10 0.02
N ASN A 82 12.78 15.77 -0.12
CA ASN A 82 11.98 15.13 -1.16
C ASN A 82 10.50 15.53 -1.00
N PRO A 83 9.82 16.03 -2.05
CA PRO A 83 8.45 16.54 -1.90
C PRO A 83 7.48 15.47 -1.40
N TRP A 84 7.72 14.22 -1.77
CA TRP A 84 7.00 13.06 -1.25
C TRP A 84 7.96 12.01 -0.72
N VAL A 85 7.67 11.53 0.49
CA VAL A 85 8.35 10.40 1.11
C VAL A 85 7.29 9.35 1.44
N PRO A 86 7.21 8.23 0.70
CA PRO A 86 6.22 7.20 0.98
C PRO A 86 6.46 6.53 2.33
N GLY A 87 5.38 6.10 2.97
CA GLY A 87 5.45 5.32 4.20
C GLY A 87 5.93 3.88 3.97
N PRO A 88 6.30 3.15 5.04
CA PRO A 88 6.94 1.83 4.94
C PRO A 88 6.15 0.80 4.11
N LYS A 89 4.81 0.88 4.13
CA LYS A 89 3.92 -0.01 3.38
C LYS A 89 4.01 0.16 1.86
N PHE A 90 4.62 1.24 1.39
CA PHE A 90 4.71 1.59 -0.02
C PHE A 90 6.14 1.69 -0.55
N ASN A 91 7.15 1.26 0.23
CA ASN A 91 8.57 1.35 -0.17
C ASN A 91 8.89 0.64 -1.49
N ASN A 92 8.17 -0.44 -1.81
CA ASN A 92 8.34 -1.22 -3.04
C ASN A 92 7.31 -0.87 -4.11
N GLN A 93 6.56 0.22 -3.94
CA GLN A 93 5.54 0.67 -4.88
C GLN A 93 6.01 1.92 -5.61
N GLY A 94 5.57 2.06 -6.86
CA GLY A 94 5.65 3.36 -7.53
C GLY A 94 4.73 4.34 -6.80
N THR A 95 5.18 5.58 -6.59
CA THR A 95 4.38 6.60 -5.89
C THR A 95 4.53 7.94 -6.58
N GLY A 96 3.75 8.93 -6.15
CA GLY A 96 3.90 10.30 -6.64
C GLY A 96 2.93 11.28 -5.99
N LEU A 97 2.91 12.50 -6.52
CA LEU A 97 2.00 13.56 -6.12
C LEU A 97 1.17 14.03 -7.31
N ARG A 98 -0.13 14.20 -7.09
CA ARG A 98 -0.99 14.99 -7.97
C ARG A 98 -0.95 16.43 -7.47
N ILE A 99 -0.31 17.33 -8.21
CA ILE A 99 -0.16 18.74 -7.87
C ILE A 99 -0.95 19.57 -8.86
N ASN A 100 -1.90 20.37 -8.38
CA ASN A 100 -2.76 21.22 -9.21
C ASN A 100 -3.37 20.47 -10.41
N GLY A 101 -3.74 19.20 -10.20
CA GLY A 101 -4.33 18.34 -11.22
C GLY A 101 -3.34 17.48 -12.03
N ALA A 102 -2.06 17.87 -12.12
CA ALA A 102 -1.03 17.13 -12.86
C ALA A 102 -0.34 16.06 -12.00
N PHE A 103 -0.03 14.91 -12.58
CA PHE A 103 0.61 13.78 -11.89
C PHE A 103 2.13 13.79 -12.06
N TYR A 104 2.85 13.72 -10.95
CA TYR A 104 4.31 13.65 -10.92
C TYR A 104 4.74 12.40 -10.13
N ASN A 105 5.36 11.45 -10.82
CA ASN A 105 5.91 10.26 -10.16
C ASN A 105 7.13 10.62 -9.31
N THR A 106 7.35 9.87 -8.24
CA THR A 106 8.57 9.93 -7.43
C THR A 106 9.78 9.45 -8.26
N PRO A 107 10.91 10.18 -8.30
CA PRO A 107 11.18 11.41 -7.56
C PRO A 107 10.43 12.61 -8.15
N VAL A 108 9.61 13.26 -7.31
CA VAL A 108 8.82 14.42 -7.72
C VAL A 108 9.76 15.60 -7.99
N PRO A 109 9.63 16.29 -9.15
CA PRO A 109 10.49 17.42 -9.46
C PRO A 109 10.42 18.55 -8.42
N PHE A 110 11.55 19.22 -8.25
CA PHE A 110 11.63 20.46 -7.47
C PHE A 110 11.13 21.66 -8.28
N ASN A 111 10.92 22.78 -7.60
CA ASN A 111 10.52 24.07 -8.18
C ASN A 111 9.13 24.08 -8.83
N ILE A 112 8.24 23.19 -8.40
CA ILE A 112 6.83 23.22 -8.79
C ILE A 112 6.11 24.23 -7.90
N ARG A 113 5.61 25.32 -8.49
CA ARG A 113 4.77 26.30 -7.79
C ARG A 113 3.37 25.72 -7.58
N ILE A 114 2.93 25.64 -6.33
CA ILE A 114 1.61 25.13 -5.96
C ILE A 114 0.63 26.29 -5.75
N ALA A 115 1.02 27.29 -4.97
CA ALA A 115 0.16 28.42 -4.65
C ALA A 115 0.95 29.72 -4.49
N THR A 116 0.26 30.83 -4.76
CA THR A 116 0.73 32.20 -4.58
C THR A 116 -0.28 32.92 -3.69
N MET A 117 0.19 33.47 -2.57
CA MET A 117 -0.65 33.99 -1.49
C MET A 117 -0.30 35.47 -1.24
N PRO A 118 -1.01 36.40 -1.89
CA PRO A 118 -0.90 37.81 -1.58
C PRO A 118 -1.36 38.10 -0.14
N ASN A 119 -0.88 39.19 0.42
CA ASN A 119 -1.36 39.71 1.70
C ASN A 119 -2.75 40.37 1.57
N ASN A 120 -3.77 39.54 1.40
CA ASN A 120 -5.16 39.94 1.20
C ASN A 120 -6.15 39.21 2.11
N PHE A 121 -5.66 38.51 3.14
CA PHE A 121 -6.45 37.75 4.11
C PHE A 121 -7.21 36.53 3.54
N VAL A 122 -7.06 36.23 2.25
CA VAL A 122 -7.74 35.11 1.60
C VAL A 122 -7.01 33.79 1.89
N ALA A 123 -7.78 32.74 2.15
CA ALA A 123 -7.27 31.37 2.26
C ALA A 123 -7.11 30.76 0.86
N TYR A 124 -5.94 30.18 0.60
CA TYR A 124 -5.61 29.52 -0.66
C TYR A 124 -5.46 28.01 -0.41
N PRO A 125 -6.15 27.17 -1.20
CA PRO A 125 -6.00 25.72 -1.10
C PRO A 125 -4.63 25.27 -1.62
N ILE A 126 -4.06 24.27 -0.95
CA ILE A 126 -2.86 23.55 -1.40
C ILE A 126 -3.31 22.23 -2.03
N TYR A 127 -3.51 22.24 -3.34
CA TYR A 127 -3.97 21.05 -4.07
C TYR A 127 -2.82 20.08 -4.35
N VAL A 128 -2.49 19.29 -3.34
CA VAL A 128 -1.50 18.21 -3.43
C VAL A 128 -2.07 16.93 -2.85
N THR A 129 -2.22 15.92 -3.69
CA THR A 129 -2.75 14.61 -3.29
C THR A 129 -1.71 13.53 -3.60
N PRO A 130 -1.19 12.82 -2.60
CA PRO A 130 -0.30 11.70 -2.86
C PRO A 130 -1.05 10.51 -3.48
N TYR A 131 -0.33 9.73 -4.29
CA TYR A 131 -0.84 8.49 -4.86
C TYR A 131 0.20 7.38 -4.87
N ILE A 132 -0.30 6.15 -4.91
CA ILE A 132 0.45 4.91 -5.12
C ILE A 132 0.07 4.38 -6.51
N LEU A 133 1.05 4.05 -7.35
CA LEU A 133 0.83 3.41 -8.63
C LEU A 133 0.50 1.94 -8.41
N LEU A 134 -0.64 1.51 -8.94
CA LEU A 134 -0.91 0.09 -9.08
C LEU A 134 -0.04 -0.45 -10.20
N ARG A 135 0.58 -1.59 -9.94
CA ARG A 135 1.44 -2.26 -10.92
C ARG A 135 0.70 -3.44 -11.53
N ASN A 136 0.86 -3.63 -12.84
CA ASN A 136 0.26 -4.75 -13.57
C ASN A 136 1.11 -6.03 -13.48
N ASP A 137 2.27 -5.97 -12.83
CA ASP A 137 3.10 -7.11 -12.48
C ASP A 137 2.73 -7.66 -11.10
N PRO A 138 3.07 -8.93 -10.80
CA PRO A 138 2.92 -9.50 -9.48
C PRO A 138 3.51 -8.59 -8.41
N SER A 139 2.74 -8.33 -7.36
CA SER A 139 3.17 -7.57 -6.20
C SER A 139 2.42 -8.05 -4.97
N ASN A 140 3.01 -7.82 -3.80
CA ASN A 140 2.38 -8.21 -2.55
C ASN A 140 1.10 -7.39 -2.31
N PRO A 141 0.04 -7.99 -1.74
CA PRO A 141 -1.16 -7.27 -1.38
C PRO A 141 -0.84 -6.05 -0.53
N ILE A 142 -1.44 -4.91 -0.90
CA ILE A 142 -1.39 -3.69 -0.10
C ILE A 142 -2.52 -3.79 0.92
N SER A 143 -2.15 -3.78 2.19
CA SER A 143 -3.10 -3.75 3.31
C SER A 143 -2.80 -2.56 4.20
N VAL A 144 -3.74 -1.63 4.25
CA VAL A 144 -3.73 -0.44 5.09
C VAL A 144 -4.77 -0.62 6.19
N VAL A 145 -4.37 -0.28 7.41
CA VAL A 145 -5.20 -0.27 8.60
C VAL A 145 -5.27 1.16 9.13
N ILE A 146 -6.40 1.53 9.72
CA ILE A 146 -6.59 2.82 10.38
C ILE A 146 -5.40 3.12 11.31
N GLY A 147 -4.86 4.33 11.20
CA GLY A 147 -3.72 4.81 11.99
C GLY A 147 -2.35 4.58 11.36
N ASP A 148 -2.23 3.78 10.30
CA ASP A 148 -0.97 3.60 9.58
C ASP A 148 -0.41 4.95 9.09
N ILE A 149 0.92 5.12 9.17
CA ILE A 149 1.63 6.23 8.54
C ILE A 149 1.82 5.91 7.06
N LEU A 150 1.17 6.68 6.20
CA LEU A 150 1.14 6.47 4.76
C LEU A 150 2.26 7.19 4.01
N GLY A 151 2.84 8.22 4.63
CA GLY A 151 3.95 9.00 4.08
C GLY A 151 3.94 10.44 4.57
N ALA A 152 4.88 11.23 4.06
CA ALA A 152 5.03 12.64 4.38
C ALA A 152 5.18 13.49 3.11
N LEU A 153 4.42 14.58 3.06
CA LEU A 153 4.55 15.65 2.08
C LEU A 153 5.42 16.76 2.65
N ASN A 154 6.43 17.18 1.89
CA ASN A 154 7.30 18.29 2.24
C ASN A 154 7.11 19.45 1.27
N LEU A 155 6.71 20.62 1.79
CA LEU A 155 6.56 21.84 1.01
C LEU A 155 7.43 22.95 1.58
N HIS A 156 7.82 23.86 0.69
CA HIS A 156 8.64 25.01 1.01
C HIS A 156 7.87 26.29 0.70
N GLN A 157 7.89 27.22 1.65
CA GLN A 157 7.38 28.56 1.49
C GLN A 157 8.53 29.53 1.32
N THR A 158 8.42 30.37 0.31
CA THR A 158 9.29 31.52 0.04
C THR A 158 8.45 32.77 -0.11
N ASN A 159 9.08 33.92 -0.27
CA ASN A 159 8.39 35.19 -0.40
C ASN A 159 9.14 36.17 -1.32
N ASN A 160 8.54 37.34 -1.59
CA ASN A 160 9.11 38.39 -2.46
C ASN A 160 9.76 39.58 -1.72
N TYR A 161 9.98 39.49 -0.40
CA TYR A 161 10.39 40.64 0.42
C TYR A 161 11.54 40.37 1.39
N SER A 162 11.94 39.12 1.59
CA SER A 162 13.09 38.71 2.40
C SER A 162 13.70 37.41 1.88
N PHE A 163 14.85 37.03 2.45
CA PHE A 163 15.45 35.72 2.24
C PHE A 163 14.88 34.64 3.18
N GLY A 164 13.87 35.02 3.97
CA GLY A 164 13.19 34.13 4.90
C GLY A 164 12.43 33.02 4.18
N SER A 165 12.35 31.85 4.81
CA SER A 165 11.62 30.72 4.26
C SER A 165 11.12 29.80 5.34
N THR A 166 10.08 29.04 5.02
CA THR A 166 9.40 28.14 5.96
C THR A 166 9.21 26.77 5.34
N ARG A 167 9.21 25.72 6.16
CA ARG A 167 8.91 24.36 5.72
C ARG A 167 7.59 23.88 6.31
N LEU A 168 6.77 23.22 5.49
CA LEU A 168 5.63 22.45 5.94
C LEU A 168 5.91 20.96 5.74
N VAL A 169 5.71 20.18 6.79
CA VAL A 169 5.73 18.72 6.76
C VAL A 169 4.35 18.23 7.15
N LEU A 170 3.70 17.51 6.25
CA LEU A 170 2.37 16.94 6.45
C LEU A 170 2.47 15.42 6.44
N THR A 171 2.29 14.80 7.61
CA THR A 171 2.27 13.35 7.79
C THR A 171 0.86 12.82 7.58
N TYR A 172 0.70 11.89 6.64
CA TYR A 172 -0.57 11.30 6.27
C TYR A 172 -0.82 10.04 7.09
N LYS A 173 -1.95 9.97 7.79
CA LYS A 173 -2.39 8.80 8.55
C LYS A 173 -3.67 8.21 7.95
N ALA A 174 -3.77 6.89 7.89
CA ALA A 174 -4.96 6.23 7.37
C ALA A 174 -6.18 6.46 8.27
N ALA A 175 -7.29 6.88 7.65
CA ALA A 175 -8.58 7.06 8.31
C ALA A 175 -9.55 5.87 8.09
N ASN A 176 -9.23 4.96 7.18
CA ASN A 176 -9.99 3.76 6.88
C ASN A 176 -9.06 2.55 6.68
N ASN A 177 -9.64 1.35 6.83
CA ASN A 177 -8.99 0.13 6.35
C ASN A 177 -9.13 0.05 4.83
N PHE A 178 -8.09 -0.38 4.15
CA PHE A 178 -8.08 -0.55 2.69
C PHE A 178 -7.20 -1.74 2.31
N GLY A 179 -7.72 -2.62 1.45
CA GLY A 179 -7.02 -3.80 0.97
C GLY A 179 -7.16 -3.94 -0.53
N ILE A 180 -6.05 -4.10 -1.23
CA ILE A 180 -6.04 -4.45 -2.66
C ILE A 180 -4.88 -5.37 -2.96
N SER A 181 -5.11 -6.35 -3.84
CA SER A 181 -4.04 -7.14 -4.46
C SER A 181 -3.71 -6.46 -5.79
N PRO A 182 -2.60 -5.72 -5.91
CA PRO A 182 -2.35 -4.88 -7.08
C PRO A 182 -2.11 -5.70 -8.35
N SER A 183 -1.71 -6.97 -8.21
CA SER A 183 -1.44 -7.82 -9.35
C SER A 183 -2.72 -8.10 -10.14
N THR A 184 -2.70 -7.71 -11.41
CA THR A 184 -3.66 -8.16 -12.42
C THR A 184 -3.29 -9.53 -13.00
N CYS A 185 -2.19 -10.13 -12.55
CA CYS A 185 -1.84 -11.50 -12.92
C CYS A 185 -2.73 -12.49 -12.19
N THR A 186 -3.11 -13.55 -12.89
CA THR A 186 -4.09 -14.52 -12.39
C THR A 186 -3.45 -15.88 -12.20
N ILE A 187 -3.98 -16.65 -11.25
CA ILE A 187 -3.77 -18.09 -11.17
C ILE A 187 -4.99 -18.74 -11.83
N ASN A 188 -4.76 -19.61 -12.80
CA ASN A 188 -5.80 -20.37 -13.50
C ASN A 188 -6.89 -19.47 -14.12
N ASN A 189 -6.54 -18.29 -14.64
CA ASN A 189 -7.49 -17.29 -15.16
C ASN A 189 -8.59 -16.90 -14.14
N ASN A 190 -8.28 -16.95 -12.85
CA ASN A 190 -9.22 -16.78 -11.74
C ASN A 190 -10.37 -17.81 -11.70
N ASN A 191 -10.27 -18.90 -12.47
CA ASN A 191 -11.23 -19.99 -12.40
C ASN A 191 -10.96 -20.87 -11.18
N PRO A 192 -12.00 -21.33 -10.47
CA PRO A 192 -11.86 -22.29 -9.38
C PRO A 192 -11.06 -23.54 -9.81
N ILE A 193 -10.20 -24.01 -8.92
CA ILE A 193 -9.47 -25.27 -9.11
C ILE A 193 -10.22 -26.35 -8.33
N GLU A 194 -11.02 -27.14 -9.04
CA GLU A 194 -11.75 -28.23 -8.41
C GLU A 194 -10.86 -29.47 -8.23
N ILE A 195 -10.79 -29.94 -6.99
CA ILE A 195 -10.10 -31.17 -6.61
C ILE A 195 -11.14 -32.20 -6.22
N ASN A 196 -11.28 -33.21 -7.06
CA ASN A 196 -12.18 -34.34 -6.82
C ASN A 196 -11.34 -35.62 -6.70
N PHE A 197 -11.37 -36.24 -5.52
CA PHE A 197 -10.69 -37.50 -5.24
C PHE A 197 -11.55 -38.73 -5.60
N GLY A 198 -12.80 -38.53 -6.03
CA GLY A 198 -13.76 -39.58 -6.31
C GLY A 198 -14.18 -40.35 -5.06
N ASN A 199 -14.61 -41.59 -5.26
CA ASN A 199 -14.92 -42.52 -4.16
C ASN A 199 -13.63 -43.12 -3.62
N VAL A 200 -13.33 -42.83 -2.36
CA VAL A 200 -12.10 -43.28 -1.71
C VAL A 200 -12.43 -44.24 -0.57
N GLN A 201 -11.77 -45.40 -0.55
CA GLN A 201 -11.86 -46.31 0.59
C GLN A 201 -11.11 -45.72 1.79
N GLN A 202 -11.75 -45.67 2.97
CA GLN A 202 -11.16 -45.08 4.19
C GLN A 202 -9.77 -45.63 4.52
N ARG A 203 -9.52 -46.92 4.26
CA ARG A 203 -8.24 -47.59 4.53
C ARG A 203 -7.14 -47.22 3.53
N ALA A 204 -7.50 -46.73 2.34
CA ALA A 204 -6.55 -46.29 1.34
C ALA A 204 -6.02 -44.87 1.64
N ILE A 205 -6.72 -44.09 2.48
CA ILE A 205 -6.27 -42.77 2.89
C ILE A 205 -5.04 -42.93 3.80
N GLY A 206 -3.91 -42.38 3.35
CA GLY A 206 -2.64 -42.44 4.06
C GLY A 206 -2.57 -41.40 5.18
N THR A 207 -1.53 -41.46 6.00
CA THR A 207 -1.28 -40.52 7.11
C THR A 207 -0.20 -39.49 6.80
N ASP A 208 0.45 -39.59 5.63
CA ASP A 208 1.48 -38.64 5.18
C ASP A 208 1.14 -38.15 3.75
N PRO A 209 1.10 -36.82 3.52
CA PRO A 209 0.80 -36.23 2.21
C PRO A 209 1.79 -36.60 1.10
N LEU A 210 3.02 -37.00 1.44
CA LEU A 210 4.04 -37.37 0.46
C LEU A 210 3.95 -38.82 0.00
N THR A 211 3.28 -39.69 0.77
CA THR A 211 3.26 -41.14 0.51
C THR A 211 1.86 -41.71 0.28
N THR A 212 0.78 -40.95 0.58
CA THR A 212 -0.57 -41.41 0.30
C THR A 212 -0.80 -41.66 -1.20
N SER A 213 -1.56 -42.71 -1.52
CA SER A 213 -1.98 -43.03 -2.89
C SER A 213 -3.18 -42.20 -3.35
N VAL A 214 -3.92 -41.57 -2.42
CA VAL A 214 -5.11 -40.78 -2.74
C VAL A 214 -4.68 -39.35 -3.08
N ARG A 215 -4.47 -39.13 -4.38
CA ARG A 215 -3.90 -37.89 -4.90
C ARG A 215 -4.55 -37.44 -6.19
N ALA A 216 -4.56 -36.13 -6.43
CA ALA A 216 -5.06 -35.51 -7.64
C ALA A 216 -4.03 -34.49 -8.15
N ASN A 217 -3.52 -34.70 -9.36
CA ASN A 217 -2.58 -33.77 -9.98
C ASN A 217 -3.33 -32.62 -10.66
N ARG A 218 -2.79 -31.40 -10.57
CA ARG A 218 -3.28 -30.21 -11.25
C ARG A 218 -2.12 -29.38 -11.76
N ARG A 219 -2.31 -28.76 -12.92
CA ARG A 219 -1.43 -27.71 -13.43
C ARG A 219 -1.99 -26.37 -12.97
N LEU A 220 -1.19 -25.61 -12.24
CA LEU A 220 -1.42 -24.19 -12.02
C LEU A 220 -0.89 -23.43 -13.23
N THR A 221 -1.68 -22.51 -13.78
CA THR A 221 -1.26 -21.61 -14.85
C THR A 221 -1.21 -20.19 -14.31
N TYR A 222 -0.17 -19.44 -14.67
CA TYR A 222 0.00 -18.04 -14.29
C TYR A 222 -0.01 -17.20 -15.56
N SER A 223 -0.80 -16.14 -15.57
CA SER A 223 -0.90 -15.23 -16.71
C SER A 223 -0.96 -13.79 -16.24
N CYS A 224 -0.17 -12.92 -16.85
CA CYS A 224 -0.27 -11.47 -16.67
C CYS A 224 -0.80 -10.83 -17.96
N PRO A 225 -1.63 -9.77 -17.87
CA PRO A 225 -2.26 -9.17 -19.05
C PRO A 225 -1.26 -8.42 -19.96
N ASN A 226 -0.18 -7.90 -19.39
CA ASN A 226 0.85 -7.18 -20.14
C ASN A 226 1.96 -8.11 -20.58
N GLY A 227 2.43 -7.96 -21.82
CA GLY A 227 3.57 -8.68 -22.38
C GLY A 227 4.92 -8.33 -21.71
N GLY A 228 5.92 -9.20 -21.87
CA GLY A 228 7.30 -8.96 -21.44
C GLY A 228 7.57 -9.05 -19.94
N ILE A 229 6.61 -9.45 -19.10
CA ILE A 229 6.83 -9.55 -17.64
C ILE A 229 7.70 -10.77 -17.33
N ASN A 230 8.84 -10.52 -16.66
CA ASN A 230 9.75 -11.56 -16.18
C ASN A 230 10.03 -11.31 -14.70
N THR A 231 9.44 -12.12 -13.81
CA THR A 231 9.58 -11.91 -12.37
C THR A 231 9.47 -13.21 -11.58
N ASP A 232 10.20 -13.28 -10.48
CA ASP A 232 10.03 -14.33 -9.49
C ASP A 232 8.80 -14.03 -8.64
N ILE A 233 8.00 -15.06 -8.38
CA ILE A 233 6.76 -14.97 -7.62
C ILE A 233 6.71 -16.00 -6.50
N THR A 234 5.85 -15.73 -5.53
CA THR A 234 5.47 -16.68 -4.49
C THR A 234 4.02 -17.10 -4.67
N ILE A 235 3.71 -18.37 -4.43
CA ILE A 235 2.34 -18.88 -4.34
C ILE A 235 2.11 -19.30 -2.90
N THR A 236 1.19 -18.62 -2.22
CA THR A 236 0.83 -18.92 -0.83
C THR A 236 -0.44 -19.75 -0.78
N TYR A 237 -0.39 -20.87 -0.04
CA TYR A 237 -1.54 -21.74 0.18
C TYR A 237 -2.31 -21.29 1.41
N LYS A 238 -3.30 -20.39 1.24
CA LYS A 238 -4.09 -19.81 2.35
C LYS A 238 -5.26 -20.69 2.74
N GLY A 239 -5.48 -20.80 4.04
CA GLY A 239 -6.62 -21.50 4.62
C GLY A 239 -6.45 -21.75 6.11
N ILE A 240 -7.32 -22.61 6.65
CA ILE A 240 -7.26 -23.06 8.03
C ILE A 240 -6.57 -24.43 8.04
N SER A 241 -5.51 -24.56 8.84
CA SER A 241 -4.81 -25.84 9.01
C SER A 241 -5.62 -26.78 9.91
N THR A 242 -5.45 -28.08 9.72
CA THR A 242 -5.92 -29.06 10.70
C THR A 242 -5.18 -28.90 12.03
N SER A 243 -5.74 -29.46 13.11
CA SER A 243 -5.10 -29.46 14.43
C SER A 243 -3.98 -30.50 14.57
N PHE A 244 -3.82 -31.41 13.61
CA PHE A 244 -2.91 -32.55 13.72
C PHE A 244 -1.74 -32.53 12.72
N ASP A 245 -1.83 -31.72 11.66
CA ASP A 245 -0.72 -31.46 10.73
C ASP A 245 -0.92 -30.08 10.08
N ASP A 246 0.08 -29.19 10.24
CA ASP A 246 0.04 -27.80 9.75
C ASP A 246 0.17 -27.68 8.22
N ARG A 247 0.46 -28.78 7.53
CA ARG A 247 0.50 -28.89 6.06
C ARG A 247 -0.84 -29.25 5.46
N LEU A 248 -1.80 -29.66 6.29
CA LEU A 248 -3.11 -30.10 5.84
C LEU A 248 -4.15 -29.01 6.07
N LEU A 249 -4.90 -28.70 5.01
CA LEU A 249 -6.07 -27.84 5.09
C LEU A 249 -7.25 -28.61 5.69
N VAL A 250 -7.97 -27.97 6.60
CA VAL A 250 -9.14 -28.55 7.25
C VAL A 250 -10.23 -28.89 6.24
N MET A 251 -10.85 -30.06 6.42
CA MET A 251 -12.02 -30.49 5.67
C MET A 251 -13.23 -30.60 6.60
N SER A 252 -14.41 -30.86 6.04
CA SER A 252 -15.65 -31.09 6.80
C SER A 252 -15.54 -32.27 7.76
N ASN A 253 -14.65 -33.22 7.48
CA ASN A 253 -14.26 -34.27 8.43
C ASN A 253 -12.98 -33.85 9.19
N PRO A 254 -13.01 -33.69 10.53
CA PRO A 254 -11.88 -33.18 11.32
C PRO A 254 -10.69 -34.14 11.42
N ASN A 255 -10.86 -35.39 10.98
CA ASN A 255 -9.81 -36.40 10.93
C ASN A 255 -9.25 -36.58 9.51
N VAL A 256 -9.64 -35.72 8.56
CA VAL A 256 -9.14 -35.69 7.19
C VAL A 256 -8.68 -34.29 6.84
N GLY A 257 -7.60 -34.19 6.08
CA GLY A 257 -7.13 -32.93 5.54
C GLY A 257 -6.53 -33.12 4.14
N THR A 258 -6.40 -32.01 3.42
CA THR A 258 -5.77 -31.99 2.09
C THR A 258 -4.48 -31.17 2.10
N ALA A 259 -3.41 -31.76 1.59
CA ALA A 259 -2.14 -31.06 1.35
C ALA A 259 -2.05 -30.57 -0.09
N LEU A 260 -1.33 -29.47 -0.26
CA LEU A 260 -0.75 -29.07 -1.55
C LEU A 260 0.72 -29.52 -1.58
N VAL A 261 1.09 -30.34 -2.54
CA VAL A 261 2.46 -30.84 -2.73
C VAL A 261 3.02 -30.29 -4.03
N ARG A 262 4.25 -29.77 -3.98
CA ARG A 262 4.99 -29.30 -5.15
C ARG A 262 6.44 -29.76 -5.05
N ALA A 263 6.99 -30.26 -6.15
CA ALA A 263 8.39 -30.69 -6.24
C ALA A 263 8.83 -31.61 -5.07
N GLY A 264 7.95 -32.55 -4.68
CA GLY A 264 8.22 -33.51 -3.61
C GLY A 264 8.11 -32.97 -2.18
N SER A 265 7.67 -31.73 -1.99
CA SER A 265 7.47 -31.13 -0.66
C SER A 265 6.03 -30.66 -0.46
N ALA A 266 5.50 -30.91 0.74
CA ALA A 266 4.18 -30.44 1.14
C ALA A 266 4.27 -28.98 1.62
N VAL A 267 3.52 -28.10 0.98
CA VAL A 267 3.44 -26.68 1.29
C VAL A 267 2.61 -26.52 2.56
N LYS A 268 3.19 -25.93 3.60
CA LYS A 268 2.46 -25.60 4.83
C LYS A 268 1.24 -24.73 4.51
N VAL A 269 0.14 -24.95 5.22
CA VAL A 269 -0.99 -24.01 5.15
C VAL A 269 -0.52 -22.66 5.69
N ASN A 270 -0.88 -21.59 4.98
CA ASN A 270 -0.36 -20.23 5.10
C ASN A 270 1.14 -20.05 4.78
N GLY A 271 1.82 -21.11 4.38
CA GLY A 271 3.16 -21.09 3.79
C GLY A 271 3.12 -20.88 2.27
N SER A 272 4.30 -20.73 1.67
CA SER A 272 4.45 -20.42 0.25
C SER A 272 5.59 -21.19 -0.40
N PHE A 273 5.51 -21.37 -1.72
CA PHE A 273 6.64 -21.80 -2.55
C PHE A 273 7.00 -20.72 -3.59
N ARG A 274 8.26 -20.75 -4.06
CA ARG A 274 8.76 -19.83 -5.08
C ARG A 274 8.66 -20.45 -6.48
N THR A 275 8.29 -19.63 -7.46
CA THR A 275 8.22 -19.96 -8.88
C THR A 275 8.46 -18.70 -9.71
N ARG A 276 8.30 -18.76 -11.04
CA ARG A 276 8.64 -17.67 -11.94
C ARG A 276 7.62 -17.49 -13.05
N ILE A 277 7.39 -16.23 -13.40
CA ILE A 277 6.73 -15.82 -14.65
C ILE A 277 7.82 -15.41 -15.63
N THR A 278 7.77 -15.98 -16.83
CA THR A 278 8.68 -15.66 -17.95
C THR A 278 7.84 -15.27 -19.15
N ASN A 279 8.12 -14.09 -19.69
CA ASN A 279 7.33 -13.49 -20.76
C ASN A 279 5.81 -13.51 -20.48
N SER A 280 5.42 -13.13 -19.26
CA SER A 280 4.02 -12.95 -18.82
C SER A 280 3.22 -14.24 -18.63
N MET A 281 3.88 -15.39 -18.75
CA MET A 281 3.28 -16.70 -18.52
C MET A 281 4.13 -17.55 -17.55
N GLY A 282 3.49 -18.50 -16.88
CA GLY A 282 4.17 -19.46 -16.03
C GLY A 282 3.24 -20.57 -15.61
N GLY A 283 3.75 -21.50 -14.80
CA GLY A 283 2.91 -22.51 -14.18
C GLY A 283 3.69 -23.56 -13.42
N ASP A 284 2.96 -24.31 -12.60
CA ASP A 284 3.50 -25.39 -11.77
C ASP A 284 2.60 -26.60 -11.77
N ASP A 285 3.21 -27.78 -11.83
CA ASP A 285 2.49 -29.03 -11.55
C ASP A 285 2.49 -29.25 -10.04
N VAL A 286 1.29 -29.37 -9.50
CA VAL A 286 1.04 -29.59 -8.09
C VAL A 286 0.19 -30.83 -7.90
N THR A 287 0.35 -31.46 -6.75
CA THR A 287 -0.42 -32.63 -6.34
C THR A 287 -1.20 -32.27 -5.09
N PHE A 288 -2.51 -32.46 -5.13
CA PHE A 288 -3.33 -32.43 -3.94
C PHE A 288 -3.41 -33.83 -3.37
N SER A 289 -3.08 -34.00 -2.10
CA SER A 289 -3.06 -35.30 -1.42
C SER A 289 -4.12 -35.32 -0.33
N LEU A 290 -4.89 -36.40 -0.24
CA LEU A 290 -5.87 -36.61 0.82
C LEU A 290 -5.26 -37.45 1.95
N VAL A 291 -5.28 -36.93 3.16
CA VAL A 291 -4.58 -37.51 4.31
C VAL A 291 -5.51 -37.60 5.49
N ARG A 292 -5.42 -38.69 6.26
CA ARG A 292 -6.13 -38.85 7.53
C ARG A 292 -5.21 -38.67 8.72
N ARG A 293 -5.79 -38.36 9.86
CA ARG A 293 -5.09 -38.38 11.15
C ARG A 293 -4.55 -39.79 11.46
N ALA A 294 -3.31 -39.85 11.95
CA ALA A 294 -2.72 -41.11 12.38
C ALA A 294 -3.49 -41.71 13.57
N GLY A 295 -3.63 -43.04 13.59
CA GLY A 295 -4.38 -43.76 14.64
C GLY A 295 -5.91 -43.76 14.46
N ASP A 296 -6.47 -42.87 13.63
CA ASP A 296 -7.91 -42.74 13.44
C ASP A 296 -8.38 -43.18 12.05
N PHE A 297 -9.60 -43.72 11.98
CA PHE A 297 -10.32 -43.92 10.72
C PHE A 297 -11.38 -42.82 10.58
N PRO A 298 -11.36 -42.05 9.49
CA PRO A 298 -12.32 -40.99 9.29
C PRO A 298 -13.72 -41.58 9.07
N ALA A 299 -14.75 -40.97 9.67
CA ALA A 299 -16.15 -41.35 9.44
C ALA A 299 -16.49 -41.37 7.94
N ALA A 300 -17.32 -42.33 7.53
CA ALA A 300 -17.75 -42.45 6.14
C ALA A 300 -18.69 -41.29 5.78
N GLY A 301 -18.61 -40.83 4.53
CA GLY A 301 -19.47 -39.76 4.02
C GLY A 301 -18.74 -38.83 3.06
N ALA A 302 -19.47 -37.86 2.54
CA ALA A 302 -18.91 -36.82 1.69
C ALA A 302 -17.98 -35.91 2.52
N ILE A 303 -16.83 -35.58 1.95
CA ILE A 303 -15.88 -34.62 2.53
C ILE A 303 -15.71 -33.44 1.57
N SER A 304 -15.56 -32.25 2.14
CA SER A 304 -15.34 -31.01 1.38
C SER A 304 -14.41 -30.08 2.16
N GLY A 305 -13.64 -29.26 1.45
CA GLY A 305 -12.78 -28.25 2.04
C GLY A 305 -12.48 -27.17 1.01
N SER A 306 -12.04 -26.00 1.48
CA SER A 306 -11.74 -24.86 0.61
C SER A 306 -10.49 -24.13 1.09
N GLY A 307 -9.60 -23.83 0.16
CA GLY A 307 -8.42 -22.98 0.36
C GLY A 307 -8.28 -21.98 -0.78
N VAL A 308 -7.37 -21.03 -0.61
CA VAL A 308 -7.09 -19.98 -1.60
C VAL A 308 -5.61 -20.01 -1.95
N LEU A 309 -5.28 -19.93 -3.23
CA LEU A 309 -3.91 -19.68 -3.68
C LEU A 309 -3.76 -18.19 -3.93
N VAL A 310 -2.73 -17.58 -3.34
CA VAL A 310 -2.43 -16.15 -3.51
C VAL A 310 -1.08 -16.01 -4.18
N MET A 311 -1.04 -15.29 -5.29
CA MET A 311 0.20 -14.88 -5.95
C MET A 311 0.76 -13.63 -5.26
N GLY A 312 2.06 -13.63 -4.98
CA GLY A 312 2.80 -12.49 -4.46
C GLY A 312 4.21 -12.44 -5.05
N VAL A 313 5.05 -11.55 -4.50
CA VAL A 313 6.48 -11.48 -4.83
C VAL A 313 7.33 -11.86 -3.60
N PRO A 314 8.53 -12.43 -3.80
CA PRO A 314 9.43 -12.85 -2.72
C PRO A 314 9.80 -11.77 -1.71
#